data_AF-A0A8K0KA72-F1
#
_entry.id   AF-A0A8K0KA72-F1
#
_cell.length_a   1.000
_cell.length_b   1.000
_cell.length_c   1.000
_cell.angle_alpha   90.00
_cell.angle_beta   90.00
_cell.angle_gamma   90.00
#
_symmetry.space_group_name_H-M   'P 1'
#
loop_
_entity.id
_entity.type
_entity.pdbx_description
1 polymer ?
#
loop_
_entity_poly.entity_id
_entity_poly.type
_entity_poly.pdbx_seq_one_letter_code
_entity_poly.pdbx_strand_id
1 'polypeptide(L)'
;MQQYLQALVDDVRCGWDSVIEHEKCIWNIMEEVEDCFHDVPEVNLNSMSAFSISLVIIITIILLFFTGVTVFMFKRRSPMIPSLDVPVDETLPMVTKKKVLLLYARDCKQFMTVMKSFGQLLEKSHNIKVFDCYYDEDVLDGPLDWLQNKLTNPQFYVLIVTTRCAYLHQEAILAGDWGDSYSLYREPSFLDRVFMYGLKWVMKDISANPFSRSYIIGFRGFSRDEDMLSLPTNWRRYIIPDHLDNFFTDMDIYCTPVENIRNSVQHVNLESDIHSLCRYKSENPYYLSGILRSAGVLNI
;
A
#
# COMPACT_ATOMS: atom_id res chain seq x y z
N MET A 1 -7.33 0.50 36.76
CA MET A 1 -7.11 0.62 35.30
C MET A 1 -6.17 1.79 34.98
N GLN A 2 -6.46 3.04 35.36
CA GLN A 2 -5.55 4.17 35.12
C GLN A 2 -4.21 4.10 35.89
N GLN A 3 -4.16 3.55 37.11
CA GLN A 3 -2.90 3.35 37.83
C GLN A 3 -2.02 2.22 37.25
N TYR A 4 -2.60 1.27 36.51
CA TYR A 4 -1.87 0.17 35.87
C TYR A 4 -1.22 0.63 34.55
N LEU A 5 -1.88 1.55 33.83
CA LEU A 5 -1.33 2.18 32.62
C LEU A 5 -0.14 3.10 32.93
N GLN A 6 -0.08 3.70 34.12
CA GLN A 6 1.05 4.56 34.50
C GLN A 6 2.32 3.75 34.78
N ALA A 7 2.19 2.55 35.37
CA ALA A 7 3.33 1.66 35.64
C ALA A 7 3.97 1.09 34.36
N LEU A 8 3.16 0.86 33.31
CA LEU A 8 3.63 0.39 32.01
C LEU A 8 4.40 1.46 31.20
N VAL A 9 4.21 2.74 31.52
CA VAL A 9 4.92 3.85 30.84
C VAL A 9 6.26 4.14 31.52
N ASP A 10 6.39 3.88 32.82
CA ASP A 10 7.61 4.19 33.57
C ASP A 10 8.72 3.13 33.43
N ASP A 11 8.41 1.92 32.98
CA ASP A 11 9.40 0.82 32.83
C ASP A 11 10.02 0.70 31.42
N VAL A 12 9.55 1.48 30.44
CA VAL A 12 10.11 1.51 29.07
C VAL A 12 11.28 2.50 28.97
N ARG A 13 12.25 2.37 29.88
CA ARG A 13 13.61 2.94 29.72
C ARG A 13 14.61 1.83 29.39
N CYS A 14 14.31 1.03 28.37
CA CYS A 14 15.34 0.19 27.76
C CYS A 14 16.24 1.07 26.89
N GLY A 15 17.53 1.14 27.25
CA GLY A 15 18.55 1.84 26.49
C GLY A 15 18.70 1.24 25.08
N TRP A 16 18.82 2.11 24.08
CA TRP A 16 18.79 1.79 22.65
C TRP A 16 20.15 1.31 22.10
N ASP A 17 20.87 0.44 22.78
CA ASP A 17 22.26 0.14 22.40
C ASP A 17 22.50 -1.24 21.77
N SER A 18 21.49 -2.11 21.58
CA SER A 18 21.69 -3.28 20.71
C SER A 18 20.40 -3.90 20.15
N VAL A 19 20.44 -4.28 18.86
CA VAL A 19 19.36 -5.00 18.14
C VAL A 19 19.02 -6.35 18.79
N ILE A 20 19.96 -6.94 19.54
CA ILE A 20 19.80 -8.25 20.21
C ILE A 20 18.92 -8.14 21.48
N GLU A 21 18.84 -6.97 22.11
CA GLU A 21 17.99 -6.76 23.29
C GLU A 21 16.51 -6.53 22.92
N HIS A 22 16.23 -6.13 21.68
CA HIS A 22 14.85 -5.89 21.22
C HIS A 22 14.06 -7.20 21.05
N GLU A 23 14.70 -8.27 20.58
CA GLU A 23 14.05 -9.59 20.49
C GLU A 23 13.69 -10.13 21.88
N LYS A 24 14.55 -9.95 22.89
CA LYS A 24 14.25 -10.39 24.27
C LYS A 24 13.09 -9.62 24.91
N CYS A 25 12.93 -8.34 24.57
CA CYS A 25 11.84 -7.52 25.09
C CYS A 25 10.47 -7.97 24.53
N ILE A 26 10.41 -8.34 23.25
CA ILE A 26 9.17 -8.82 22.61
C ILE A 26 8.73 -10.17 23.20
N TRP A 27 9.67 -11.07 23.49
CA TRP A 27 9.33 -12.37 24.08
C TRP A 27 8.76 -12.26 25.50
N ASN A 28 9.30 -11.39 26.36
CA ASN A 28 8.76 -11.19 27.72
C ASN A 28 7.34 -10.60 27.71
N ILE A 29 7.02 -9.71 26.76
CA ILE A 29 5.67 -9.15 26.63
C ILE A 29 4.68 -10.23 26.15
N MET A 30 5.11 -11.15 25.29
CA MET A 30 4.25 -12.25 24.84
C MET A 30 3.97 -13.26 25.96
N GLU A 31 4.94 -13.54 26.84
CA GLU A 31 4.77 -14.47 27.96
C GLU A 31 3.82 -13.92 29.03
N GLU A 32 3.85 -12.61 29.32
CA GLU A 32 2.87 -11.97 30.24
C GLU A 32 1.45 -11.87 29.65
N VAL A 33 1.30 -11.79 28.32
CA VAL A 33 -0.01 -11.79 27.68
C VAL A 33 -0.63 -13.19 27.71
N GLU A 34 0.17 -14.26 27.61
CA GLU A 34 -0.32 -15.63 27.66
C GLU A 34 -0.86 -16.00 29.05
N ASP A 35 -0.25 -15.49 30.12
CA ASP A 35 -0.73 -15.67 31.50
C ASP A 35 -2.06 -14.93 31.78
N CYS A 36 -2.36 -13.85 31.05
CA CYS A 36 -3.63 -13.12 31.17
C CYS A 36 -4.83 -13.84 30.50
N PHE A 37 -4.58 -14.87 29.68
CA PHE A 37 -5.64 -15.64 29.00
C PHE A 37 -6.06 -16.91 29.75
N HIS A 38 -5.46 -17.22 30.89
CA HIS A 38 -5.83 -18.40 31.69
C HIS A 38 -7.06 -18.21 32.61
N ASP A 39 -7.61 -17.01 32.71
CA ASP A 39 -8.86 -16.73 33.42
C ASP A 39 -10.06 -16.49 32.46
N VAL A 40 -10.24 -17.37 31.47
CA VAL A 40 -11.53 -17.47 30.78
C VAL A 40 -12.51 -18.19 31.74
N PRO A 41 -13.57 -17.52 32.23
CA PRO A 41 -14.53 -18.19 33.09
C PRO A 41 -15.14 -19.37 32.33
N GLU A 42 -14.96 -20.58 32.85
CA GLU A 42 -15.67 -21.77 32.36
C GLU A 42 -17.17 -21.46 32.36
N VAL A 43 -17.74 -21.33 31.17
CA VAL A 43 -19.17 -21.09 31.01
C VAL A 43 -19.89 -22.35 31.48
N ASN A 44 -20.39 -22.29 32.71
CA ASN A 44 -21.10 -23.39 33.35
C ASN A 44 -22.47 -23.56 32.66
N LEU A 45 -22.52 -24.44 31.64
CA LEU A 45 -23.69 -24.70 30.78
C LEU A 45 -24.93 -25.22 31.54
N ASN A 46 -24.81 -25.52 32.83
CA ASN A 46 -25.86 -26.10 33.64
C ASN A 46 -26.86 -25.07 34.22
N SER A 47 -26.68 -23.76 33.97
CA SER A 47 -27.61 -22.72 34.45
C SER A 47 -28.38 -21.99 33.36
N MET A 48 -28.27 -22.39 32.09
CA MET A 48 -29.08 -21.77 31.03
C MET A 48 -30.52 -22.26 31.13
N SER A 49 -31.42 -21.34 31.47
CA SER A 49 -32.86 -21.60 31.46
C SER A 49 -33.31 -22.14 30.09
N ALA A 50 -34.30 -23.05 30.08
CA ALA A 50 -34.83 -23.66 28.85
C ALA A 50 -35.27 -22.63 27.78
N PHE A 51 -35.60 -21.41 28.20
CA PHE A 51 -35.90 -20.28 27.32
C PHE A 51 -34.69 -19.81 26.51
N SER A 52 -33.50 -19.78 27.10
CA SER A 52 -32.27 -19.34 26.44
C SER A 52 -31.83 -20.33 25.36
N ILE A 53 -31.99 -21.64 25.61
CA ILE A 53 -31.69 -22.69 24.63
C ILE A 53 -32.64 -22.61 23.44
N SER A 54 -33.94 -22.42 23.71
CA SER A 54 -34.96 -22.30 22.65
C SER A 54 -34.71 -21.10 21.74
N LEU A 55 -34.29 -19.97 22.31
CA LEU A 55 -34.00 -18.74 21.56
C LEU A 55 -32.78 -18.90 20.64
N VAL A 56 -31.71 -19.55 21.12
CA VAL A 56 -30.52 -19.85 20.31
C VAL A 56 -30.88 -20.76 19.13
N ILE A 57 -31.70 -21.79 19.34
CA ILE A 57 -32.17 -22.69 18.27
C ILE A 57 -32.96 -21.91 17.21
N ILE A 58 -33.88 -21.03 17.62
CA ILE A 58 -34.67 -20.21 16.70
C ILE A 58 -33.78 -19.27 15.87
N ILE A 59 -32.83 -18.58 16.50
CA ILE A 59 -31.89 -17.70 15.77
C ILE A 59 -31.07 -18.50 14.76
N THR A 60 -30.63 -19.70 15.13
CA THR A 60 -29.82 -20.56 14.25
C THR A 60 -30.62 -20.99 13.02
N ILE A 61 -31.89 -21.37 13.19
CA ILE A 61 -32.79 -21.73 12.08
C ILE A 61 -33.02 -20.53 11.15
N ILE A 62 -33.22 -19.33 11.70
CA ILE A 62 -33.41 -18.11 10.90
C ILE A 62 -32.17 -17.82 10.04
N LEU A 63 -30.97 -17.91 10.62
CA LEU A 63 -29.72 -17.70 9.89
C LEU A 63 -29.50 -18.74 8.77
N LEU A 64 -29.84 -20.01 9.02
CA LEU A 64 -29.79 -21.06 8.00
C LEU A 64 -30.79 -20.82 6.86
N PHE A 65 -31.97 -20.29 7.17
CA PHE A 65 -32.95 -19.93 6.15
C PHE A 65 -32.45 -18.79 5.24
N PHE A 66 -31.92 -17.71 5.84
CA PHE A 66 -31.40 -16.57 5.06
C PHE A 66 -30.18 -16.92 4.19
N THR A 67 -29.28 -17.77 4.71
CA THR A 67 -28.14 -18.29 3.92
C THR A 67 -28.62 -19.18 2.78
N GLY A 68 -29.62 -20.03 3.00
CA GLY A 68 -30.24 -20.84 1.93
C GLY A 68 -30.86 -19.98 0.82
N VAL A 69 -31.61 -18.93 1.19
CA VAL A 69 -32.25 -18.02 0.22
C VAL A 69 -31.21 -17.23 -0.58
N THR A 70 -30.16 -16.73 0.05
CA THR A 70 -29.09 -16.00 -0.65
C THR A 70 -28.34 -16.89 -1.63
N VAL A 71 -27.95 -18.10 -1.23
CA VAL A 71 -27.31 -19.08 -2.13
C VAL A 71 -28.25 -19.46 -3.29
N PHE A 72 -29.54 -19.66 -3.01
CA PHE A 72 -30.52 -19.99 -4.05
C PHE A 72 -30.71 -18.84 -5.05
N MET A 73 -30.80 -17.60 -4.58
CA MET A 73 -30.90 -16.40 -5.43
C MET A 73 -29.65 -16.21 -6.30
N PHE A 74 -28.45 -16.46 -5.75
CA PHE A 74 -27.19 -16.40 -6.50
C PHE A 74 -27.08 -17.52 -7.54
N LYS A 75 -27.48 -18.75 -7.19
CA LYS A 75 -27.42 -19.90 -8.11
C LYS A 75 -28.45 -19.77 -9.25
N ARG A 76 -29.62 -19.19 -8.98
CA ARG A 76 -30.67 -18.97 -9.99
C ARG A 76 -30.36 -17.80 -10.96
N ARG A 77 -29.34 -16.98 -10.65
CA ARG A 77 -28.87 -15.88 -11.51
C ARG A 77 -27.67 -16.23 -12.40
N SER A 78 -27.28 -17.50 -12.54
CA SER A 78 -26.37 -17.87 -13.64
C SER A 78 -27.11 -17.72 -14.97
N PRO A 79 -26.74 -16.74 -15.82
CA PRO A 79 -27.30 -16.67 -17.16
C PRO A 79 -26.84 -17.91 -17.92
N MET A 80 -27.81 -18.61 -18.50
CA MET A 80 -27.58 -19.69 -19.45
C MET A 80 -26.93 -19.05 -20.69
N ILE A 81 -25.61 -19.10 -20.77
CA ILE A 81 -24.85 -18.60 -21.94
C ILE A 81 -25.19 -19.56 -23.09
N PRO A 82 -25.82 -19.09 -24.19
CA PRO A 82 -25.97 -19.90 -25.38
C PRO A 82 -24.58 -20.12 -25.98
N SER A 83 -24.16 -21.38 -26.12
CA SER A 83 -22.96 -21.73 -26.88
C SER A 83 -23.23 -21.45 -28.36
N LEU A 84 -22.86 -20.25 -28.81
CA LEU A 84 -22.78 -19.92 -30.22
C LEU A 84 -21.41 -20.40 -30.71
N ASP A 85 -21.39 -21.40 -31.58
CA ASP A 85 -20.21 -21.77 -32.36
C ASP A 85 -19.88 -20.61 -33.31
N VAL A 86 -18.98 -19.72 -32.87
CA VAL A 86 -18.43 -18.64 -33.67
C VAL A 86 -17.20 -19.20 -34.41
N PRO A 87 -17.08 -19.00 -35.74
CA PRO A 87 -15.89 -19.39 -36.48
C PRO A 87 -14.67 -18.65 -35.92
N VAL A 88 -13.62 -19.42 -35.62
CA VAL A 88 -12.34 -18.92 -35.13
C VAL A 88 -11.70 -18.06 -36.22
N ASP A 89 -11.95 -16.75 -36.15
CA ASP A 89 -11.21 -15.75 -36.90
C ASP A 89 -9.84 -15.60 -36.23
N GLU A 90 -8.77 -15.86 -36.98
CA GLU A 90 -7.35 -15.73 -36.59
C GLU A 90 -6.96 -14.26 -36.40
N THR A 91 -7.68 -13.57 -35.51
CA THR A 91 -7.27 -12.25 -35.03
C THR A 91 -6.03 -12.43 -34.17
N LEU A 92 -4.89 -11.96 -34.67
CA LEU A 92 -3.64 -11.81 -33.93
C LEU A 92 -3.93 -11.42 -32.47
N PRO A 93 -3.38 -12.14 -31.47
CA PRO A 93 -3.68 -11.89 -30.07
C PRO A 93 -3.37 -10.43 -29.77
N MET A 94 -4.42 -9.66 -29.48
CA MET A 94 -4.34 -8.25 -29.16
C MET A 94 -3.46 -8.14 -27.91
N VAL A 95 -2.21 -7.69 -28.08
CA VAL A 95 -1.24 -7.59 -26.99
C VAL A 95 -1.82 -6.63 -25.95
N THR A 96 -2.28 -7.19 -24.83
CA THR A 96 -2.89 -6.40 -23.76
C THR A 96 -1.80 -5.66 -22.99
N LYS A 97 -1.92 -4.33 -22.93
CA LYS A 97 -1.02 -3.49 -22.14
C LYS A 97 -1.11 -3.84 -20.66
N LYS A 98 0.04 -4.09 -20.04
CA LYS A 98 0.20 -4.17 -18.58
C LYS A 98 -0.20 -2.81 -18.00
N LYS A 99 -1.01 -2.83 -16.94
CA LYS A 99 -1.51 -1.62 -16.30
C LYS A 99 -0.74 -1.39 -15.02
N VAL A 100 -0.22 -0.19 -14.85
CA VAL A 100 0.59 0.19 -13.69
C VAL A 100 -0.07 1.36 -12.99
N LEU A 101 -0.41 1.17 -11.72
CA LEU A 101 -0.81 2.25 -10.84
C LEU A 101 0.46 2.80 -10.16
N LEU A 102 0.76 4.08 -10.39
CA LEU A 102 1.89 4.77 -9.79
C LEU A 102 1.39 5.60 -8.59
N LEU A 103 1.70 5.13 -7.37
CA LEU A 103 1.32 5.76 -6.10
C LEU A 103 2.54 6.42 -5.44
N TYR A 104 2.43 7.70 -5.14
CA TYR A 104 3.47 8.45 -4.45
C TYR A 104 2.90 9.60 -3.61
N ALA A 105 3.59 9.97 -2.55
CA ALA A 105 3.24 11.16 -1.77
C ALA A 105 3.69 12.42 -2.51
N ARG A 106 2.87 13.49 -2.51
CA ARG A 106 3.31 14.80 -2.99
C ARG A 106 4.48 15.26 -2.14
N ASP A 107 5.61 15.47 -2.79
CA ASP A 107 6.80 15.96 -2.13
C ASP A 107 7.14 17.35 -2.73
N CYS A 108 8.37 17.60 -3.16
CA CYS A 108 8.74 18.83 -3.86
C CYS A 108 8.45 18.81 -5.37
N LYS A 109 8.51 19.98 -6.01
CA LYS A 109 8.31 20.13 -7.46
C LYS A 109 9.28 19.29 -8.31
N GLN A 110 10.54 19.22 -7.88
CA GLN A 110 11.57 18.42 -8.53
C GLN A 110 11.22 16.93 -8.46
N PHE A 111 10.70 16.47 -7.32
CA PHE A 111 10.23 15.10 -7.18
C PHE A 111 9.03 14.80 -8.08
N MET A 112 8.05 15.71 -8.16
CA MET A 112 6.91 15.56 -9.09
C MET A 112 7.37 15.46 -10.56
N THR A 113 8.46 16.14 -10.91
CA THR A 113 9.06 16.07 -12.25
C THR A 113 9.71 14.71 -12.50
N VAL A 114 10.44 14.16 -11.50
CA VAL A 114 10.96 12.78 -11.55
C VAL A 114 9.83 11.76 -11.74
N MET A 115 8.71 11.91 -11.02
CA MET A 115 7.57 10.99 -11.17
C MET A 115 6.99 11.01 -12.58
N LYS A 116 6.84 12.20 -13.15
CA LYS A 116 6.38 12.36 -14.54
C LYS A 116 7.34 11.69 -15.53
N SER A 117 8.65 11.94 -15.40
CA SER A 117 9.66 11.33 -16.28
C SER A 117 9.76 9.82 -16.09
N PHE A 118 9.56 9.33 -14.86
CA PHE A 118 9.49 7.90 -14.59
C PHE A 118 8.27 7.26 -15.23
N GLY A 119 7.08 7.87 -15.10
CA GLY A 119 5.88 7.44 -15.82
C GLY A 119 6.08 7.37 -17.34
N GLN A 120 6.71 8.39 -17.93
CA GLN A 120 7.03 8.41 -19.35
C GLN A 120 8.02 7.31 -19.77
N LEU A 121 9.02 7.00 -18.92
CA LEU A 121 9.94 5.90 -19.16
C LEU A 121 9.21 4.54 -19.15
N LEU A 122 8.31 4.35 -18.19
CA LEU A 122 7.48 3.15 -18.11
C LEU A 122 6.60 3.01 -19.36
N GLU A 123 5.90 4.07 -19.77
CA GLU A 123 5.07 4.03 -20.99
C GLU A 123 5.87 3.83 -22.27
N LYS A 124 7.16 4.24 -22.27
CA LYS A 124 8.06 4.00 -23.40
C LYS A 124 8.44 2.54 -23.53
N SER A 125 8.58 1.82 -22.42
CA SER A 125 8.73 0.37 -22.47
C SER A 125 7.47 -0.23 -23.09
N HIS A 126 7.61 -0.88 -24.25
CA HIS A 126 6.44 -1.32 -25.00
C HIS A 126 5.54 -2.18 -24.11
N ASN A 127 4.24 -1.88 -24.16
CA ASN A 127 3.18 -2.62 -23.46
C ASN A 127 2.85 -2.20 -22.01
N ILE A 128 3.21 -1.00 -21.55
CA ILE A 128 2.71 -0.45 -20.28
C ILE A 128 1.72 0.71 -20.52
N LYS A 129 0.66 0.77 -19.71
CA LYS A 129 -0.15 1.97 -19.49
C LYS A 129 0.00 2.39 -18.02
N VAL A 130 0.48 3.62 -17.80
CA VAL A 130 0.65 4.16 -16.45
C VAL A 130 -0.59 4.94 -16.04
N PHE A 131 -1.01 4.75 -14.80
CA PHE A 131 -2.10 5.45 -14.14
C PHE A 131 -1.48 6.20 -12.96
N ASP A 132 -1.25 7.50 -13.14
CA ASP A 132 -0.55 8.34 -12.19
C ASP A 132 -1.54 9.06 -11.27
N CYS A 133 -1.37 8.94 -9.95
CA CYS A 133 -2.32 9.50 -8.98
C CYS A 133 -2.44 11.03 -8.97
N TYR A 134 -1.56 11.77 -9.65
CA TYR A 134 -1.66 13.24 -9.80
C TYR A 134 -1.85 13.72 -11.24
N TYR A 135 -1.53 12.91 -12.24
CA TYR A 135 -1.54 13.33 -13.65
C TYR A 135 -2.58 12.60 -14.52
N ASP A 136 -3.24 11.56 -14.01
CA ASP A 136 -4.32 10.87 -14.72
C ASP A 136 -5.64 11.65 -14.60
N GLU A 137 -6.25 11.96 -15.75
CA GLU A 137 -7.46 12.79 -15.83
C GLU A 137 -8.67 12.13 -15.15
N ASP A 138 -8.78 10.80 -15.21
CA ASP A 138 -9.90 10.04 -14.64
C ASP A 138 -9.91 10.12 -13.10
N VAL A 139 -8.81 10.55 -12.47
CA VAL A 139 -8.74 10.74 -11.01
C VAL A 139 -9.68 11.87 -10.57
N LEU A 140 -9.90 12.87 -11.42
CA LEU A 140 -10.64 14.09 -11.07
C LEU A 140 -12.14 13.81 -10.86
N ASP A 141 -12.69 12.82 -11.54
CA ASP A 141 -14.13 12.50 -11.50
C ASP A 141 -14.54 11.71 -10.24
N GLY A 142 -13.56 11.20 -9.48
CA GLY A 142 -13.80 10.45 -8.27
C GLY A 142 -12.52 9.77 -7.77
N PRO A 143 -11.65 10.47 -7.01
CA PRO A 143 -10.29 9.98 -6.74
C PRO A 143 -10.25 8.64 -5.96
N LEU A 144 -11.19 8.46 -5.02
CA LEU A 144 -11.24 7.25 -4.20
C LEU A 144 -11.85 6.05 -4.95
N ASP A 145 -12.91 6.27 -5.72
CA ASP A 145 -13.50 5.24 -6.57
C ASP A 145 -12.54 4.83 -7.69
N TRP A 146 -11.87 5.83 -8.30
CA TRP A 146 -10.77 5.62 -9.22
C TRP A 146 -9.74 4.70 -8.58
N LEU A 147 -9.21 5.05 -7.42
CA LEU A 147 -8.19 4.28 -6.73
C LEU A 147 -8.66 2.85 -6.40
N GLN A 148 -9.85 2.70 -5.83
CA GLN A 148 -10.41 1.41 -5.45
C GLN A 148 -10.56 0.48 -6.67
N ASN A 149 -10.99 1.02 -7.81
CA ASN A 149 -11.11 0.27 -9.06
C ASN A 149 -9.76 -0.28 -9.56
N LYS A 150 -8.65 0.43 -9.31
CA LYS A 150 -7.31 -0.02 -9.71
C LYS A 150 -6.74 -1.02 -8.72
N LEU A 151 -6.89 -0.76 -7.42
CA LEU A 151 -6.37 -1.63 -6.37
C LEU A 151 -7.06 -3.00 -6.34
N THR A 152 -8.38 -3.05 -6.54
CA THR A 152 -9.14 -4.31 -6.56
C THR A 152 -8.98 -5.09 -7.86
N ASN A 153 -8.52 -4.46 -8.94
CA ASN A 153 -8.37 -5.12 -10.23
C ASN A 153 -7.04 -5.89 -10.32
N PRO A 154 -7.06 -7.22 -10.50
CA PRO A 154 -5.85 -8.04 -10.52
C PRO A 154 -4.93 -7.76 -11.72
N GLN A 155 -5.41 -7.06 -12.75
CA GLN A 155 -4.60 -6.68 -13.92
C GLN A 155 -3.65 -5.50 -13.65
N PHE A 156 -3.78 -4.83 -12.50
CA PHE A 156 -2.93 -3.70 -12.14
C PHE A 156 -1.76 -4.14 -11.28
N TYR A 157 -0.57 -3.75 -11.71
CA TYR A 157 0.61 -3.66 -10.86
C TYR A 157 0.56 -2.35 -10.08
N VAL A 158 1.00 -2.36 -8.83
CA VAL A 158 1.01 -1.19 -7.94
C VAL A 158 2.45 -0.83 -7.61
N LEU A 159 2.89 0.34 -8.07
CA LEU A 159 4.19 0.89 -7.70
C LEU A 159 3.99 1.90 -6.59
N ILE A 160 4.67 1.70 -5.46
CA ILE A 160 4.63 2.60 -4.32
C ILE A 160 6.00 3.26 -4.24
N VAL A 161 6.05 4.56 -4.44
CA VAL A 161 7.29 5.31 -4.38
C VAL A 161 7.59 5.73 -2.95
N THR A 162 8.79 5.38 -2.49
CA THR A 162 9.26 5.66 -1.14
C THR A 162 10.04 6.97 -1.10
N THR A 163 9.59 7.86 -0.23
CA THR A 163 10.18 9.17 0.06
C THR A 163 10.02 9.45 1.54
N ARG A 164 10.73 10.47 2.06
CA ARG A 164 10.51 10.92 3.44
C ARG A 164 9.04 11.27 3.67
N CYS A 165 8.38 11.93 2.72
CA CYS A 165 6.96 12.26 2.79
C CYS A 165 6.09 10.99 2.89
N ALA A 166 6.36 9.98 2.06
CA ALA A 166 5.65 8.70 2.09
C ALA A 166 5.82 7.97 3.44
N TYR A 167 7.03 7.96 3.99
CA TYR A 167 7.33 7.40 5.31
C TYR A 167 6.54 8.11 6.41
N LEU A 168 6.51 9.44 6.43
CA LEU A 168 5.75 10.19 7.43
C LEU A 168 4.25 9.92 7.37
N HIS A 169 3.70 9.71 6.16
CA HIS A 169 2.31 9.27 6.01
C HIS A 169 2.09 7.86 6.56
N GLN A 170 3.05 6.95 6.38
CA GLN A 170 2.97 5.61 6.97
C GLN A 170 2.99 5.65 8.50
N GLU A 171 3.89 6.44 9.09
CA GLU A 171 3.96 6.60 10.55
C GLU A 171 2.67 7.17 11.11
N ALA A 172 2.10 8.20 10.47
CA ALA A 172 0.80 8.75 10.86
C ALA A 172 -0.35 7.71 10.75
N ILE A 173 -0.32 6.86 9.73
CA ILE A 173 -1.25 5.74 9.56
C ILE A 173 -1.11 4.72 10.70
N LEU A 174 0.12 4.36 11.07
CA LEU A 174 0.42 3.38 12.11
C LEU A 174 0.08 3.90 13.52
N ALA A 175 0.30 5.19 13.77
CA ALA A 175 -0.06 5.85 15.03
C ALA A 175 -1.58 5.93 15.26
N GLY A 176 -2.39 5.66 14.23
CA GLY A 176 -3.85 5.77 14.32
C GLY A 176 -4.37 7.20 14.11
N ASP A 177 -3.53 8.12 13.63
CA ASP A 177 -3.88 9.52 13.37
C ASP A 177 -4.57 9.68 12.01
N TRP A 178 -5.67 8.94 11.83
CA TRP A 178 -6.38 8.80 10.56
C TRP A 178 -7.01 10.11 10.05
N GLY A 179 -7.58 10.91 10.96
CA GLY A 179 -8.20 12.18 10.62
C GLY A 179 -7.20 13.28 10.28
N ASP A 180 -6.02 13.21 10.93
CA ASP A 180 -4.99 14.26 10.89
C ASP A 180 -3.83 13.94 9.95
N SER A 181 -3.74 12.74 9.39
CA SER A 181 -2.76 12.44 8.35
C SER A 181 -2.98 13.26 7.05
N TYR A 182 -4.22 13.62 6.70
CA TYR A 182 -4.52 14.65 5.69
C TYR A 182 -4.00 16.04 6.11
N SER A 183 -3.86 16.27 7.42
CA SER A 183 -3.31 17.50 7.99
C SER A 183 -1.77 17.54 7.98
N LEU A 184 -1.08 16.47 7.54
CA LEU A 184 0.38 16.47 7.42
C LEU A 184 0.84 17.61 6.50
N TYR A 185 0.09 17.90 5.43
CA TYR A 185 0.35 19.02 4.53
C TYR A 185 -0.15 20.35 5.11
N ARG A 186 0.63 21.41 4.94
CA ARG A 186 0.18 22.79 5.22
C ARG A 186 -1.03 23.15 4.39
N GLU A 187 -0.92 22.91 3.09
CA GLU A 187 -1.93 23.16 2.06
C GLU A 187 -2.29 21.84 1.37
N PRO A 188 -3.19 21.04 1.96
CA PRO A 188 -3.51 19.74 1.41
C PRO A 188 -4.36 19.87 0.13
N SER A 189 -4.02 19.04 -0.85
CA SER A 189 -4.77 18.84 -2.09
C SER A 189 -5.72 17.65 -1.92
N PHE A 190 -6.86 17.67 -2.62
CA PHE A 190 -7.77 16.52 -2.64
C PHE A 190 -7.09 15.24 -3.17
N LEU A 191 -6.07 15.38 -4.03
CA LEU A 191 -5.28 14.27 -4.57
C LEU A 191 -4.33 13.66 -3.54
N ASP A 192 -3.92 14.40 -2.51
CA ASP A 192 -3.04 13.86 -1.46
C ASP A 192 -3.71 12.68 -0.73
N ARG A 193 -5.05 12.66 -0.70
CA ARG A 193 -5.84 11.55 -0.15
C ARG A 193 -5.66 10.28 -0.97
N VAL A 194 -5.45 10.36 -2.29
CA VAL A 194 -5.31 9.17 -3.13
C VAL A 194 -4.13 8.32 -2.67
N PHE A 195 -2.97 8.95 -2.45
CA PHE A 195 -1.80 8.25 -1.94
C PHE A 195 -2.05 7.65 -0.55
N MET A 196 -2.59 8.46 0.37
CA MET A 196 -2.90 8.04 1.74
C MET A 196 -3.81 6.82 1.82
N TYR A 197 -4.93 6.86 1.09
CA TYR A 197 -5.87 5.74 1.03
C TYR A 197 -5.24 4.53 0.34
N GLY A 198 -4.42 4.75 -0.69
CA GLY A 198 -3.72 3.69 -1.42
C GLY A 198 -2.71 2.95 -0.54
N LEU A 199 -1.90 3.71 0.19
CA LEU A 199 -0.95 3.18 1.16
C LEU A 199 -1.66 2.39 2.27
N LYS A 200 -2.75 2.93 2.84
CA LYS A 200 -3.56 2.22 3.83
C LYS A 200 -4.15 0.93 3.29
N TRP A 201 -4.68 0.95 2.07
CA TRP A 201 -5.26 -0.23 1.43
C TRP A 201 -4.20 -1.30 1.26
N VAL A 202 -3.04 -0.93 0.72
CA VAL A 202 -1.87 -1.80 0.58
C VAL A 202 -1.49 -2.41 1.93
N MET A 203 -1.40 -1.59 2.98
CA MET A 203 -1.00 -2.05 4.31
C MET A 203 -1.99 -3.06 4.91
N LYS A 204 -3.28 -2.94 4.59
CA LYS A 204 -4.31 -3.90 5.03
C LYS A 204 -4.31 -5.18 4.20
N ASP A 205 -4.12 -5.06 2.88
CA ASP A 205 -4.16 -6.18 1.92
C ASP A 205 -2.98 -7.16 2.08
N ILE A 206 -1.92 -6.74 2.79
CA ILE A 206 -0.80 -7.60 3.25
C ILE A 206 -1.30 -8.89 3.91
N SER A 207 -2.46 -8.86 4.57
CA SER A 207 -3.02 -10.01 5.28
C SER A 207 -3.81 -10.99 4.39
N ALA A 208 -4.23 -10.57 3.19
CA ALA A 208 -5.24 -11.29 2.39
C ALA A 208 -4.72 -11.88 1.07
N ASN A 209 -3.70 -11.29 0.44
CA ASN A 209 -3.24 -11.78 -0.86
C ASN A 209 -1.72 -11.57 -1.08
N PRO A 210 -0.91 -12.65 -1.11
CA PRO A 210 0.53 -12.54 -1.13
C PRO A 210 1.10 -12.06 -2.49
N PHE A 211 1.56 -10.81 -2.52
CA PHE A 211 2.92 -10.45 -2.96
C PHE A 211 3.34 -10.55 -4.44
N SER A 212 2.46 -10.69 -5.43
CA SER A 212 2.91 -10.76 -6.85
C SER A 212 2.90 -9.44 -7.63
N ARG A 213 2.13 -8.44 -7.20
CA ARG A 213 1.80 -7.28 -8.05
C ARG A 213 2.21 -5.91 -7.50
N SER A 214 2.78 -5.86 -6.31
CA SER A 214 3.13 -4.60 -5.65
C SER A 214 4.64 -4.46 -5.49
N TYR A 215 5.16 -3.28 -5.80
CA TYR A 215 6.58 -2.98 -5.82
C TYR A 215 6.86 -1.69 -5.08
N ILE A 216 7.94 -1.68 -4.29
CA ILE A 216 8.43 -0.46 -3.63
C ILE A 216 9.54 0.12 -4.49
N ILE A 217 9.39 1.38 -4.89
CA ILE A 217 10.33 2.08 -5.76
C ILE A 217 10.98 3.22 -4.99
N GLY A 218 12.31 3.21 -4.89
CA GLY A 218 13.12 4.32 -4.42
C GLY A 218 13.94 4.92 -5.57
N PHE A 219 14.50 6.10 -5.33
CA PHE A 219 15.37 6.79 -6.29
C PHE A 219 16.74 7.01 -5.68
N ARG A 220 17.79 6.64 -6.43
CA ARG A 220 19.20 6.80 -6.01
C ARG A 220 19.45 8.24 -5.57
N GLY A 221 20.15 8.40 -4.45
CA GLY A 221 20.54 9.70 -3.90
C GLY A 221 19.40 10.50 -3.27
N PHE A 222 18.15 10.05 -3.40
CA PHE A 222 17.00 10.69 -2.80
C PHE A 222 16.37 9.84 -1.69
N SER A 223 16.00 8.59 -1.99
CA SER A 223 15.41 7.65 -1.04
C SER A 223 16.51 7.04 -0.18
N ARG A 224 16.58 7.42 1.09
CA ARG A 224 17.51 6.86 2.08
C ARG A 224 16.87 5.71 2.84
N ASP A 225 17.67 4.95 3.59
CA ASP A 225 17.15 3.85 4.42
C ASP A 225 16.13 4.33 5.45
N GLU A 226 16.31 5.53 6.01
CA GLU A 226 15.37 6.23 6.91
C GLU A 226 14.05 6.68 6.24
N ASP A 227 14.01 6.68 4.89
CA ASP A 227 12.86 7.05 4.09
C ASP A 227 12.10 5.80 3.57
N MET A 228 12.54 4.61 3.95
CA MET A 228 11.95 3.35 3.49
C MET A 228 10.69 3.04 4.27
N LEU A 229 9.63 2.68 3.54
CA LEU A 229 8.40 2.23 4.17
C LEU A 229 8.65 0.93 4.96
N SER A 230 8.14 0.88 6.20
CA SER A 230 8.06 -0.26 7.11
C SER A 230 7.03 -1.30 6.63
N LEU A 231 7.09 -1.65 5.35
CA LEU A 231 6.28 -2.70 4.73
C LEU A 231 7.00 -4.05 4.86
N PRO A 232 6.27 -5.18 4.85
CA PRO A 232 6.82 -6.52 5.01
C PRO A 232 8.05 -6.78 4.12
N THR A 233 9.01 -7.52 4.66
CA THR A 233 10.33 -7.78 4.04
C THR A 233 10.25 -8.52 2.71
N ASN A 234 9.14 -9.19 2.42
CA ASN A 234 8.92 -9.94 1.19
C ASN A 234 8.43 -9.09 0.00
N TRP A 235 8.24 -7.78 0.18
CA TRP A 235 7.97 -6.86 -0.93
C TRP A 235 9.23 -6.60 -1.74
N ARG A 236 9.10 -6.67 -3.07
CA ARG A 236 10.20 -6.39 -4.00
C ARG A 236 10.52 -4.90 -3.98
N ARG A 237 11.77 -4.56 -3.70
CA ARG A 237 12.26 -3.18 -3.57
C ARG A 237 13.28 -2.87 -4.66
N TYR A 238 13.08 -1.75 -5.35
CA TYR A 238 13.92 -1.32 -6.45
C TYR A 238 14.41 0.10 -6.23
N ILE A 239 15.69 0.34 -6.46
CA ILE A 239 16.28 1.68 -6.46
C ILE A 239 16.55 2.04 -7.91
N ILE A 240 15.94 3.12 -8.39
CA ILE A 240 16.02 3.56 -9.79
C ILE A 240 17.08 4.65 -9.91
N PRO A 241 17.94 4.63 -10.96
CA PRO A 241 17.92 3.72 -12.13
C PRO A 241 18.65 2.37 -11.94
N ASP A 242 19.24 2.13 -10.78
CA ASP A 242 20.19 1.03 -10.53
C ASP A 242 19.61 -0.35 -10.81
N HIS A 243 18.40 -0.59 -10.33
CA HIS A 243 17.72 -1.87 -10.42
C HIS A 243 16.65 -1.89 -11.53
N LEU A 244 16.73 -0.98 -12.50
CA LEU A 244 15.73 -0.85 -13.55
C LEU A 244 15.55 -2.15 -14.36
N ASP A 245 16.63 -2.87 -14.65
CA ASP A 245 16.60 -4.13 -15.41
C ASP A 245 15.90 -5.25 -14.63
N ASN A 246 16.20 -5.35 -13.33
CA ASN A 246 15.58 -6.33 -12.44
C ASN A 246 14.09 -6.03 -12.28
N PHE A 247 13.74 -4.75 -12.16
CA PHE A 247 12.35 -4.30 -12.09
C PHE A 247 11.56 -4.69 -13.34
N PHE A 248 12.09 -4.42 -14.55
CA PHE A 248 11.43 -4.79 -15.80
C PHE A 248 11.32 -6.31 -15.99
N THR A 249 12.38 -7.04 -15.60
CA THR A 249 12.40 -8.51 -15.59
C THR A 249 11.28 -9.07 -14.70
N ASP A 250 11.15 -8.56 -13.49
CA ASP A 250 10.19 -9.04 -12.51
C ASP A 250 8.74 -8.75 -12.86
N MET A 251 8.51 -7.64 -13.54
CA MET A 251 7.24 -7.30 -14.13
C MET A 251 6.95 -8.07 -15.43
N ASP A 252 7.88 -8.92 -15.89
CA ASP A 252 7.79 -9.71 -17.12
C ASP A 252 7.63 -8.81 -18.37
N ILE A 253 8.33 -7.68 -18.40
CA ILE A 253 8.28 -6.70 -19.50
C ILE A 253 9.45 -7.01 -20.45
N TYR A 254 9.33 -8.09 -21.23
CA TYR A 254 10.35 -8.49 -22.21
C TYR A 254 10.03 -8.10 -23.65
N CYS A 255 9.00 -7.27 -23.89
CA CYS A 255 8.66 -6.84 -25.24
C CYS A 255 9.67 -5.86 -25.85
N THR A 256 10.53 -5.23 -25.03
CA THR A 256 11.60 -4.33 -25.50
C THR A 256 12.92 -4.74 -24.85
N PRO A 257 14.01 -4.91 -25.60
CA PRO A 257 15.33 -5.09 -25.01
C PRO A 257 15.64 -3.93 -24.05
N VAL A 258 16.07 -4.25 -22.84
CA VAL A 258 16.30 -3.24 -21.78
C VAL A 258 17.38 -2.23 -22.19
N GLU A 259 18.33 -2.64 -23.03
CA GLU A 259 19.32 -1.77 -23.66
C GLU A 259 18.69 -0.63 -24.46
N ASN A 260 17.57 -0.87 -25.15
CA ASN A 260 16.83 0.17 -25.87
C ASN A 260 16.16 1.16 -24.91
N ILE A 261 15.78 0.71 -23.72
CA ILE A 261 15.22 1.57 -22.67
C ILE A 261 16.33 2.45 -22.09
N ARG A 262 17.49 1.89 -21.74
CA ARG A 262 18.64 2.63 -21.20
C ARG A 262 19.17 3.70 -22.16
N ASN A 263 19.11 3.43 -23.46
CA ASN A 263 19.52 4.38 -24.49
C ASN A 263 18.41 5.36 -24.92
N SER A 264 17.23 5.27 -24.32
CA SER A 264 16.10 6.14 -24.68
C SER A 264 16.26 7.55 -24.13
N VAL A 265 15.69 8.53 -24.84
CA VAL A 265 15.59 9.92 -24.37
C VAL A 265 14.87 10.00 -23.02
N GLN A 266 13.87 9.15 -22.79
CA GLN A 266 13.13 9.09 -21.53
C GLN A 266 14.03 8.67 -20.35
N HIS A 267 14.95 7.73 -20.57
CA HIS A 267 15.89 7.30 -19.53
C HIS A 267 16.88 8.43 -19.20
N VAL A 268 17.43 9.09 -20.22
CA VAL A 268 18.31 10.26 -20.03
C VAL A 268 17.60 11.39 -19.28
N ASN A 269 16.34 11.67 -19.64
CA ASN A 269 15.53 12.67 -18.93
C ASN A 269 15.31 12.28 -17.47
N LEU A 270 14.97 11.02 -17.20
CA LEU A 270 14.79 10.53 -15.83
C LEU A 270 16.08 10.67 -15.01
N GLU A 271 17.24 10.27 -15.54
CA GLU A 271 18.52 10.42 -14.82
C GLU A 271 18.85 11.89 -14.55
N SER A 272 18.63 12.77 -15.53
CA SER A 272 18.81 14.22 -15.36
C SER A 272 17.89 14.78 -14.27
N ASP A 273 16.62 14.38 -14.24
CA ASP A 273 15.66 14.83 -13.24
C ASP A 273 15.99 14.29 -11.84
N ILE A 274 16.44 13.02 -11.74
CA ILE A 274 16.94 12.44 -10.49
C ILE A 274 18.14 13.24 -9.98
N HIS A 275 19.08 13.58 -10.86
CA HIS A 275 20.25 14.39 -10.50
C HIS A 275 19.82 15.79 -10.02
N SER A 276 18.87 16.42 -10.70
CA SER A 276 18.29 17.71 -10.32
C SER A 276 17.63 17.64 -8.93
N LEU A 277 16.86 16.58 -8.67
CA LEU A 277 16.25 16.32 -7.37
C LEU A 277 17.30 16.13 -6.26
N CYS A 278 18.36 15.35 -6.51
CA CYS A 278 19.44 15.14 -5.56
C CYS A 278 20.14 16.46 -5.21
N ARG A 279 20.48 17.26 -6.22
CA ARG A 279 21.06 18.59 -6.03
C ARG A 279 20.14 19.47 -5.18
N TYR A 280 18.86 19.54 -5.53
CA TYR A 280 17.88 20.33 -4.78
C TYR A 280 17.79 19.91 -3.30
N LYS A 281 17.73 18.61 -3.00
CA LYS A 281 17.70 18.10 -1.61
C LYS A 281 18.99 18.45 -0.85
N SER A 282 20.14 18.41 -1.52
CA SER A 282 21.43 18.78 -0.91
C SER A 282 21.52 20.28 -0.58
N GLU A 283 20.96 21.13 -1.43
CA GLU A 283 20.93 22.59 -1.24
C GLU A 283 19.83 23.03 -0.25
N ASN A 284 18.80 22.19 -0.05
CA ASN A 284 17.61 22.50 0.75
C ASN A 284 17.30 21.37 1.74
N PRO A 285 18.11 21.18 2.81
CA PRO A 285 17.92 20.08 3.76
C PRO A 285 16.56 20.12 4.48
N TYR A 286 15.96 21.31 4.62
CA TYR A 286 14.65 21.51 5.24
C TYR A 286 13.51 21.69 4.24
N TYR A 287 13.63 21.20 2.99
CA TYR A 287 12.65 21.43 1.93
C TYR A 287 11.22 20.99 2.30
N LEU A 288 11.06 19.94 3.12
CA LEU A 288 9.76 19.49 3.61
C LEU A 288 9.10 20.44 4.59
N SER A 289 9.89 21.28 5.30
CA SER A 289 9.35 22.24 6.26
C SER A 289 8.38 23.22 5.59
N GLY A 290 8.57 23.53 4.30
CA GLY A 290 7.66 24.40 3.55
C GLY A 290 6.34 23.74 3.15
N ILE A 291 6.27 22.41 3.19
CA ILE A 291 5.15 21.60 2.67
C ILE A 291 4.37 20.95 3.81
N LEU A 292 5.06 20.55 4.87
CA LEU A 292 4.48 19.84 6.01
C LEU A 292 4.19 20.77 7.19
N ARG A 293 3.11 20.49 7.93
CA ARG A 293 2.83 21.17 9.19
C ARG A 293 3.88 20.75 10.20
N SER A 294 4.47 21.71 10.88
CA SER A 294 5.55 21.54 11.86
C SER A 294 5.13 20.82 13.15
N ALA A 295 3.91 20.28 13.23
CA ALA A 295 3.40 19.65 14.43
C ALA A 295 3.83 18.17 14.49
N GLY A 296 4.83 17.89 15.32
CA GLY A 296 5.08 16.55 15.87
C GLY A 296 6.20 15.71 15.24
N VAL A 297 6.68 16.04 14.04
CA VAL A 297 7.67 15.20 13.32
C VAL A 297 9.13 15.45 13.73
N LEU A 298 9.40 16.40 14.64
CA LEU A 298 10.77 16.86 14.99
C LEU A 298 11.36 16.25 16.27
N ASN A 299 10.78 15.18 16.83
CA ASN A 299 11.43 14.41 17.90
C ASN A 299 11.98 13.08 17.36
N ILE A 300 12.71 13.12 16.24
CA ILE A 300 13.59 12.04 15.77
C ILE A 300 14.91 12.67 15.33
#